data_AF-A0A6P7Z4B7-F1
#
_entry.id   AF-A0A6P7Z4B7-F1
#
_cell.length_a   1.000
_cell.length_b   1.000
_cell.length_c   1.000
_cell.angle_alpha   90.00
_cell.angle_beta   90.00
_cell.angle_gamma   90.00
#
_symmetry.space_group_name_H-M   'P 1'
#
loop_
_entity.id
_entity.type
_entity.pdbx_description
1 polymer ?
#
loop_
_entity_poly.entity_id
_entity_poly.type
_entity_poly.pdbx_seq_one_letter_code
_entity_poly.pdbx_strand_id
1 'polypeptide(L)' 'MPAGVSWPKYLKMLTASVAAMLAGAQVVHTYYRPDLSVPEIPPKPGDLRTELLGLKQRHNEVQN' A
#
# COMPACT_ATOMS: atom_id res chain seq x y z
N MET A 1 7.47 -10.00 35.02
CA MET A 1 7.40 -9.26 33.74
C MET A 1 8.43 -9.86 32.80
N PRO A 2 8.09 -10.21 31.54
CA PRO A 2 9.07 -10.75 30.60
C PRO A 2 10.22 -9.73 30.44
N ALA A 3 11.47 -10.23 30.47
CA ALA A 3 12.72 -9.46 30.32
C ALA A 3 12.89 -8.20 31.21
N GLY A 4 12.18 -8.08 32.34
CA GLY A 4 12.32 -6.95 33.27
C GLY A 4 11.68 -5.63 32.80
N VAL A 5 10.85 -5.68 31.76
CA VAL A 5 10.23 -4.49 31.16
C VAL A 5 8.74 -4.42 31.49
N SER A 6 8.22 -3.22 31.74
CA SER A 6 6.80 -3.06 32.08
C SER A 6 5.87 -3.42 30.91
N TRP A 7 4.74 -4.07 31.22
CA TRP A 7 3.70 -4.44 30.23
C TRP A 7 3.24 -3.27 29.36
N PRO A 8 3.04 -2.05 29.90
CA PRO A 8 2.71 -0.88 29.07
C PRO A 8 3.78 -0.53 28.04
N LYS A 9 5.06 -0.84 28.29
CA LYS A 9 6.15 -0.58 27.34
C LYS A 9 6.05 -1.47 26.11
N TYR A 10 5.69 -2.74 26.30
CA TYR A 10 5.41 -3.66 25.19
C TYR A 10 4.21 -3.20 24.38
N LEU A 11 3.12 -2.80 25.06
CA LEU A 11 1.92 -2.28 24.39
C LEU A 11 2.23 -1.04 23.55
N LYS A 12 3.02 -0.09 24.08
CA LYS A 12 3.46 1.10 23.33
C LYS A 12 4.25 0.75 22.07
N MET A 13 5.14 -0.24 22.16
CA MET A 13 5.96 -0.63 21.02
C MET A 13 5.12 -1.35 19.96
N LEU A 14 4.20 -2.22 20.39
CA LEU A 14 3.24 -2.89 19.51
C LEU A 14 2.36 -1.87 18.78
N THR A 15 1.75 -0.93 19.50
CA THR A 15 0.88 0.09 18.90
C THR A 15 1.66 1.01 17.97
N ALA A 16 2.87 1.42 18.32
CA ALA A 16 3.74 2.21 17.44
C ALA A 16 4.07 1.46 16.15
N SER A 17 4.35 0.16 16.23
CA SER A 17 4.67 -0.66 15.04
C SER A 17 3.48 -0.79 14.10
N VAL A 18 2.29 -1.07 14.65
CA VAL A 18 1.04 -1.14 13.86
C VAL A 18 0.73 0.23 13.25
N ALA A 19 0.86 1.31 14.02
CA ALA A 19 0.62 2.67 13.54
C ALA A 19 1.57 3.04 12.39
N ALA A 20 2.86 2.70 12.50
CA ALA A 20 3.83 2.93 11.43
C ALA A 20 3.47 2.14 10.15
N MET A 21 3.00 0.90 10.29
CA MET A 21 2.54 0.09 9.16
C MET A 21 1.36 0.73 8.43
N LEU A 22 0.34 1.17 9.18
CA LEU A 22 -0.85 1.81 8.63
C LEU A 22 -0.53 3.15 7.97
N ALA A 23 0.30 3.97 8.63
CA ALA A 23 0.74 5.25 8.06
C ALA A 23 1.55 5.05 6.78
N GLY A 24 2.47 4.07 6.76
CA GLY A 24 3.25 3.73 5.57
C GLY A 24 2.37 3.30 4.39
N ALA A 25 1.38 2.45 4.63
CA ALA A 25 0.43 2.03 3.60
C ALA A 25 -0.34 3.23 3.03
N GLN A 26 -0.84 4.12 3.89
CA GLN A 26 -1.58 5.31 3.48
C GLN A 26 -0.72 6.28 2.66
N VAL A 27 0.56 6.44 3.00
CA VAL A 27 1.49 7.29 2.25
C VAL A 27 1.67 6.77 0.83
N VAL A 28 1.88 5.46 0.64
CA VAL A 28 2.03 4.86 -0.69
C VAL A 28 0.76 5.04 -1.51
N HIS A 29 -0.41 4.82 -0.91
CA HIS A 29 -1.70 5.05 -1.57
C HIS A 29 -1.90 6.52 -1.97
N THR A 30 -1.49 7.46 -1.12
CA THR A 30 -1.64 8.90 -1.39
C THR A 30 -0.65 9.38 -2.45
N TYR A 31 0.59 8.89 -2.39
CA TYR A 31 1.68 9.34 -3.27
C TYR A 31 1.59 8.73 -4.66
N TYR A 32 1.35 7.42 -4.76
CA TYR A 32 1.30 6.72 -6.05
C TYR A 32 -0.10 6.59 -6.62
N ARG A 33 -1.15 6.84 -5.83
CA ARG A 33 -2.58 6.65 -6.20
C ARG A 33 -2.76 5.45 -7.13
N PRO A 34 -2.41 4.23 -6.66
CA PRO A 34 -2.56 3.04 -7.48
C PRO A 34 -4.03 2.91 -7.87
N ASP A 35 -4.28 2.41 -9.08
CA ASP A 35 -5.62 1.97 -9.44
C ASP A 35 -5.91 0.68 -8.68
N LEU A 36 -6.97 0.69 -7.87
CA LEU A 36 -7.41 -0.48 -7.10
C LEU A 36 -8.48 -1.29 -7.85
N SER A 37 -8.80 -0.93 -9.10
CA SER A 37 -9.74 -1.70 -9.90
C SER A 37 -9.18 -3.11 -10.15
N VAL A 38 -9.95 -4.12 -9.77
CA VAL A 38 -9.64 -5.52 -10.06
C VAL A 38 -10.53 -5.94 -11.23
N PRO A 39 -9.96 -6.40 -12.36
CA PRO A 39 -10.78 -6.91 -13.46
C PRO A 39 -11.49 -8.20 -13.02
N GLU A 40 -12.79 -8.34 -13.35
CA GLU A 40 -13.57 -9.55 -13.02
C GLU A 40 -12.98 -10.81 -13.67
N ILE A 41 -12.37 -10.66 -14.84
CA ILE A 41 -11.72 -11.74 -15.58
C ILE A 41 -10.21 -11.61 -15.36
N PRO A 42 -9.54 -12.62 -14.78
CA PRO A 42 -8.10 -12.56 -14.59
C PRO A 42 -7.39 -12.52 -15.96
N PRO A 43 -6.31 -11.74 -16.08
CA PRO A 43 -5.55 -11.68 -17.31
C PRO A 43 -4.91 -13.05 -17.61
N LYS A 44 -4.73 -13.34 -18.90
CA LYS A 44 -4.04 -14.57 -19.31
C LYS A 44 -2.59 -14.55 -18.81
N PRO A 45 -1.98 -15.72 -18.54
CA PRO A 45 -0.57 -15.79 -18.19
C PRO A 45 0.29 -15.09 -19.26
N GLY A 46 1.01 -14.04 -18.87
CA GLY A 46 1.83 -13.22 -19.79
C GLY A 46 1.23 -11.86 -20.19
N ASP A 47 -0.08 -11.64 -20.00
CA ASP A 47 -0.76 -10.37 -20.28
C ASP A 47 -0.89 -9.47 -19.03
N LEU A 48 -0.24 -9.86 -17.92
CA LEU A 48 -0.21 -9.07 -16.68
C LEU A 48 0.53 -7.75 -16.93
N ARG A 49 -0.24 -6.68 -17.09
CA ARG A 49 0.30 -5.32 -17.16
C ARG A 49 0.78 -4.92 -15.76
N THR A 50 2.09 -5.03 -15.55
CA THR A 50 2.77 -4.59 -14.33
C THR A 50 3.05 -3.09 -14.31
N GLU A 51 2.78 -2.39 -15.41
CA GLU A 51 2.82 -0.93 -15.46
C GLU A 51 1.80 -0.36 -14.46
N LEU A 52 2.16 0.73 -13.77
CA LEU A 52 1.22 1.52 -12.97
C LEU A 52 0.15 2.11 -13.90
N LEU A 53 -0.95 1.36 -14.11
CA LEU A 53 -2.04 1.70 -15.04
C LEU A 53 -2.54 3.15 -14.85
N GLY A 54 -2.58 3.61 -13.60
CA GLY A 54 -2.95 4.99 -13.27
C GLY A 54 -2.01 6.07 -13.82
N LEU A 55 -0.70 5.80 -13.97
CA LEU A 55 0.25 6.76 -14.56
C LEU A 55 0.09 6.84 -16.08
N LYS A 56 -0.19 5.72 -16.75
CA LYS A 56 -0.41 5.65 -18.19
C LYS A 56 -1.69 6.36 -18.61
N GLN A 57 -2.78 6.17 -17.85
CA GLN A 57 -4.05 6.86 -18.09
C GLN A 57 -3.86 8.39 -18.02
N ARG A 58 -3.19 8.90 -16.99
CA ARG A 58 -2.88 10.34 -16.86
C ARG A 58 -2.01 10.86 -18.00
N HIS A 59 -1.02 10.09 -18.47
CA HIS A 59 -0.20 10.51 -19.60
C HIS A 59 -1.03 10.65 -20.88
N ASN A 60 -1.96 9.71 -21.13
CA ASN A 60 -2.85 9.75 -22.30
C ASN A 60 -3.85 10.91 -22.25
N GLU A 61 -4.40 11.24 -21.07
CA GLU A 61 -5.30 12.41 -20.91
C GLU A 61 -4.61 13.74 -21.18
N VAL A 62 -3.30 13.85 -20.91
CA VAL A 62 -2.51 15.07 -21.13
C VAL A 62 -2.08 15.22 -22.60
N GLN A 63 -2.02 14.13 -23.36
CA GLN A 63 -1.59 14.14 -24.77
C GLN A 63 -2.72 14.26 -25.80
N ASN A 64 -3.98 14.29 -25.36
CA ASN A 64 -5.17 14.41 -26.22
C ASN A 64 -5.84 15.77 -26.04
#